data_AF-A0A317W8M4-F1
#
_entry.id   AF-A0A317W8M4-F1
#
_cell.length_a   1.000
_cell.length_b   1.000
_cell.length_c   1.000
_cell.angle_alpha   90.00
_cell.angle_beta   90.00
_cell.angle_gamma   90.00
#
_symmetry.space_group_name_H-M   'P 1'
#
loop_
_entity.id
_entity.type
_entity.pdbx_description
1 polymer ?
#
loop_
_entity_poly.entity_id
_entity_poly.type
_entity_poly.pdbx_seq_one_letter_code
_entity_poly.pdbx_strand_id
1 'polypeptide(L)' 'MEGKEFFSDSFINKTITFSSPDSHYRLIKKLREFNDQRDPEMFLNSPDKPGGAYGTFLCSNTVNPTEEKIMRIIMQ' A
#
# COMPACT_ATOMS: atom_id res chain seq x y z
N MET A 1 -20.61 14.41 2.09
CA MET A 1 -20.01 13.11 2.40
C MET A 1 -18.59 13.38 2.85
N GLU A 2 -18.32 13.26 4.15
CA GLU A 2 -16.94 13.27 4.63
C GLU A 2 -16.23 12.07 3.98
N GLY A 3 -15.20 12.35 3.18
CA GLY A 3 -14.41 11.32 2.53
C GLY A 3 -13.77 10.46 3.62
N LYS A 4 -14.19 9.20 3.70
CA LYS A 4 -13.63 8.26 4.67
C LYS A 4 -12.19 7.98 4.26
N GLU A 5 -11.22 8.59 4.95
CA GLU A 5 -9.81 8.31 4.73
C GLU A 5 -9.50 6.92 5.32
N PHE A 6 -9.21 5.96 4.44
CA PHE A 6 -8.88 4.59 4.86
C PHE A 6 -7.42 4.44 5.29
N PHE A 7 -6.53 5.26 4.74
CA PHE A 7 -5.10 5.22 5.00
C PHE A 7 -4.62 6.55 5.56
N SER A 8 -4.75 6.73 6.87
CA SER A 8 -4.27 7.94 7.54
C SER A 8 -2.74 8.03 7.58
N ASP A 9 -2.23 9.21 7.96
CA ASP A 9 -0.79 9.45 8.12
C ASP A 9 -0.12 8.52 9.14
N SER A 10 -0.89 7.83 9.99
CA SER A 10 -0.39 6.79 10.90
C SER A 10 0.28 5.61 10.19
N PHE A 11 0.06 5.44 8.89
CA PHE A 11 0.74 4.43 8.09
C PHE A 11 2.17 4.82 7.72
N ILE A 12 2.50 6.11 7.72
CA ILE A 12 3.84 6.58 7.41
C ILE A 12 4.82 6.18 8.51
N ASN A 13 6.05 5.86 8.11
CA ASN A 13 7.13 5.30 8.93
C ASN A 13 6.88 3.88 9.45
N LYS A 14 5.74 3.24 9.15
CA LYS A 14 5.59 1.80 9.41
C LYS A 14 6.48 0.99 8.48
N THR A 15 7.09 -0.07 9.03
CA THR A 15 7.86 -1.05 8.27
C THR A 15 6.98 -2.24 7.95
N ILE A 16 6.87 -2.56 6.67
CA ILE A 16 6.24 -3.77 6.17
C ILE A 16 7.35 -4.79 5.96
N THR A 17 7.20 -5.95 6.59
CA THR A 17 8.15 -7.06 6.50
C THR A 17 7.55 -8.18 5.67
N PHE A 18 8.34 -8.74 4.78
CA PHE A 18 8.00 -9.94 4.03
C PHE A 18 8.88 -11.11 4.51
N SER A 19 8.58 -12.32 4.07
CA SER A 19 9.28 -13.54 4.51
C SER A 19 10.78 -13.57 4.16
N SER A 20 11.23 -12.72 3.24
CA SER A 20 12.64 -12.56 2.90
C SER A 20 13.31 -11.50 3.79
N PRO A 21 14.49 -11.79 4.37
CA PRO A 21 15.17 -10.89 5.32
C PRO A 21 15.54 -9.53 4.73
N ASP A 22 15.76 -9.45 3.41
CA ASP A 22 16.08 -8.20 2.72
C ASP A 22 14.84 -7.43 2.22
N SER A 23 13.65 -7.96 2.49
CA SER A 23 12.37 -7.42 2.02
C SER A 23 11.65 -6.68 3.15
N HIS A 24 12.34 -5.71 3.75
CA HIS A 24 11.80 -4.85 4.79
C HIS A 24 11.68 -3.44 4.22
N TYR A 25 10.45 -2.95 4.08
CA TYR A 25 10.18 -1.67 3.43
C TYR A 25 9.44 -0.73 4.36
N ARG A 26 10.02 0.46 4.59
CA ARG A 26 9.40 1.53 5.35
C ARG A 26 8.55 2.40 4.44
N LEU A 27 7.30 2.64 4.82
CA LEU A 27 6.40 3.55 4.11
C LEU A 27 6.85 5.01 4.34
N ILE A 28 7.20 5.73 3.28
CA ILE A 28 7.70 7.11 3.36
C ILE A 28 6.57 8.10 3.09
N LYS A 29 5.75 7.83 2.08
CA LYS A 29 4.74 8.77 1.61
C LYS A 29 3.55 8.05 0.99
N LYS A 30 2.33 8.52 1.30
CA LYS A 30 1.12 8.15 0.57
C LYS A 30 1.10 8.89 -0.77
N LEU A 31 1.04 8.15 -1.88
CA LEU A 31 1.00 8.71 -3.23
C LEU A 31 -0.44 8.92 -3.71
N ARG A 32 -1.31 7.96 -3.42
CA ARG A 32 -2.75 8.02 -3.73
C ARG A 32 -3.51 7.00 -2.90
N GLU A 33 -4.81 7.22 -2.74
CA GLU A 33 -5.75 6.22 -2.26
C GLU A 33 -6.88 6.02 -3.29
N PHE A 34 -7.40 4.82 -3.34
CA PHE A 34 -8.55 4.46 -4.15
C PHE A 34 -9.55 3.76 -3.24
N ASN A 35 -10.82 4.19 -3.29
CA ASN A 35 -11.82 3.86 -2.28
C ASN A 35 -13.09 3.21 -2.89
N ASP A 36 -12.94 2.36 -3.91
CA ASP A 36 -14.06 1.59 -4.47
C ASP A 36 -14.16 0.24 -3.73
N GLN A 37 -15.19 0.08 -2.88
CA GLN A 37 -15.47 -1.15 -2.14
C GLN A 37 -16.16 -2.20 -3.03
N ARG A 38 -15.53 -2.60 -4.13
CA ARG A 38 -16.00 -3.78 -4.88
C ARG A 38 -15.39 -5.06 -4.30
N ASP A 39 -15.78 -6.19 -4.87
CA ASP A 39 -15.40 -7.52 -4.40
C ASP A 39 -13.86 -7.74 -4.46
N PRO A 40 -13.20 -8.06 -3.33
CA PRO A 40 -11.77 -8.39 -3.27
C PRO A 40 -11.35 -9.51 -4.24
N GLU A 41 -12.24 -10.45 -4.60
CA GLU A 41 -11.94 -11.53 -5.55
C GLU A 41 -11.68 -11.02 -6.98
N MET A 42 -12.18 -9.84 -7.34
CA MET A 42 -11.89 -9.22 -8.64
C MET A 42 -10.45 -8.77 -8.77
N PHE A 43 -9.74 -8.51 -7.66
CA PHE A 43 -8.34 -8.06 -7.70
C PHE A 43 -7.38 -9.20 -8.09
N LEU A 44 -7.62 -10.42 -7.58
CA LEU A 44 -6.81 -11.59 -7.91
C LEU A 44 -6.93 -12.00 -9.38
N ASN A 45 -8.12 -11.81 -9.96
CA ASN A 45 -8.44 -12.20 -11.34
C ASN A 45 -8.24 -11.06 -12.36
N SER A 46 -8.09 -9.82 -11.92
CA SER A 46 -7.92 -8.65 -12.79
C SER A 46 -7.07 -7.59 -12.08
N PRO A 47 -5.72 -7.74 -12.07
CA PRO A 47 -4.82 -6.80 -11.40
C PRO A 47 -4.90 -5.37 -11.96
N ASP A 48 -5.46 -5.21 -13.15
CA ASP A 48 -5.68 -3.93 -13.84
C ASP A 48 -7.02 -3.26 -13.48
N LYS A 49 -7.94 -3.96 -12.80
CA LYS A 49 -9.23 -3.42 -12.38
C LYS A 49 -9.25 -3.16 -10.88
N PRO A 50 -9.56 -1.93 -10.44
CA PRO A 50 -9.42 -1.54 -9.05
C PRO A 50 -10.69 -1.97 -8.30
N GLY A 51 -10.76 -3.25 -7.96
CA GLY A 51 -11.92 -3.84 -7.30
C GLY A 51 -11.94 -3.67 -5.78
N GLY A 52 -11.01 -2.96 -5.15
CA GLY A 52 -10.99 -2.83 -3.68
C GLY A 52 -10.43 -1.49 -3.23
N ALA A 53 -10.68 -1.13 -1.97
CA ALA A 53 -10.07 0.04 -1.37
C ALA A 53 -8.56 -0.22 -1.16
N TYR A 54 -7.68 0.60 -1.70
CA TYR A 54 -6.23 0.44 -1.54
C TYR A 54 -5.49 1.78 -1.46
N GLY A 55 -4.39 1.78 -0.71
CA GLY A 55 -3.43 2.88 -0.63
C GLY A 55 -2.18 2.55 -1.44
N THR A 56 -1.70 3.49 -2.25
CA THR A 56 -0.41 3.38 -2.94
C THR A 56 0.61 4.25 -2.20
N PHE A 57 1.76 3.68 -1.89
CA PHE A 57 2.82 4.32 -1.10
C PHE A 57 4.17 4.24 -1.80
N LEU A 58 4.97 5.29 -1.60
CA LEU A 58 6.42 5.23 -1.80
C LEU A 58 7.03 4.62 -0.53
N CYS A 59 7.92 3.65 -0.71
CA CYS A 59 8.61 3.00 0.39
C CYS A 59 10.11 2.82 0.09
N SER A 60 10.93 2.84 1.14
CA SER A 60 12.38 2.59 1.06
C SER A 60 12.74 1.29 1.75
N ASN A 61 13.70 0.56 1.21
CA ASN A 61 14.28 -0.58 1.91
C ASN A 61 14.97 -0.12 3.21
N THR A 62 14.76 -0.82 4.32
CA THR A 62 15.37 -0.46 5.61
C THR A 62 16.86 -0.79 5.69
N VAL A 63 17.34 -1.75 4.89
CA VAL A 63 18.75 -2.14 4.79
C VAL A 63 19.49 -1.28 3.77
N ASN A 64 18.84 -0.95 2.65
CA ASN A 64 19.37 -0.04 1.63
C ASN A 64 18.41 1.14 1.35
N PRO A 65 18.53 2.27 2.07
CA PRO A 65 17.60 3.39 1.93
C PRO A 65 17.59 4.06 0.55
N THR A 66 18.60 3.82 -0.29
CA THR A 66 18.61 4.32 -1.68
C THR A 66 17.69 3.51 -2.59
N GLU A 67 17.27 2.33 -2.17
CA GLU A 67 16.32 1.49 -2.88
C GLU A 67 14.89 1.91 -2.53
N GLU A 68 14.23 2.56 -3.48
CA GLU A 68 12.82 2.93 -3.39
C GLU A 68 11.93 1.98 -4.22
N LYS A 69 10.71 1.74 -3.73
CA LYS A 69 9.68 0.92 -4.38
C LYS A 69 8.30 1.55 -4.24
N ILE A 70 7.38 1.10 -5.09
CA ILE A 70 5.95 1.41 -4.96
C ILE A 70 5.24 0.21 -4.34
N MET A 71 4.54 0.44 -3.24
CA MET A 71 3.72 -0.57 -2.57
C MET A 71 2.25 -0.21 -2.67
N ARG A 72 1.41 -1.20 -2.99
CA ARG A 72 -0.05 -1.09 -2.89
C ARG A 72 -0.51 -1.93 -1.71
N ILE A 73 -1.17 -1.28 -0.75
CA ILE A 73 -1.75 -1.94 0.42
C ILE A 73 -3.25 -1.98 0.22
N ILE A 74 -3.79 -3.19 0.14
CA ILE A 74 -5.22 -3.43 -0.04
C ILE A 74 -5.87 -3.46 1.33
N MET A 75 -7.02 -2.81 1.46
CA MET A 75 -7.89 -2.89 2.62
C MET A 75 -8.92 -3.99 2.38
N GLN A 76 -8.93 -4.99 3.26
CA GLN A 76 -9.92 -6.07 3.29
C GLN A 76 -10.74 -5.98 4.58
#